data_AF-K1WDR3-F1
#
_entry.id   AF-K1WDR3-F1
#
_cell.length_a   1.000
_cell.length_b   1.000
_cell.length_c   1.000
_cell.angle_alpha   90.00
_cell.angle_beta   90.00
_cell.angle_gamma   90.00
#
_symmetry.space_group_name_H-M   'P 1'
#
loop_
_entity.id
_entity.type
_entity.pdbx_description
1 polymer ?
#
loop_
_entity_poly.entity_id
_entity_poly.type
_entity_poly.pdbx_seq_one_letter_code
_entity_poly.pdbx_strand_id
1 'polypeptide(L)'
;MPDSKSDIVDIRDHPDWQNGDFSLISADGWRIKLTISDTFRDALNADKPTITFTDPEMESKRVLSFFARLISHPADKSDTPIFGLETHLALIRFMRKHDCEHTLEVYFLYLKAALLSDRMRPMEAWVLGAVLDDSDICAAALRQETPQFQKVYWRAHCAHRYYAASPQIFNISDLPLTALSVVPPIHLHALDKVRRKNWEELVPEEQRNGYSVERLSALNASQEYAEVVAQVQRQHAAKRGESRVSSPAESAAKRQRT
;
A
#
# COMPACT_ATOMS: atom_id res chain seq x y z
N MET A 1 39.57 -18.02 15.89
CA MET A 1 39.37 -16.63 15.47
C MET A 1 38.85 -16.69 14.04
N PRO A 2 37.56 -16.47 13.77
CA PRO A 2 37.10 -16.36 12.40
C PRO A 2 37.51 -14.98 11.87
N ASP A 3 38.29 -14.97 10.80
CA ASP A 3 38.65 -13.79 10.04
C ASP A 3 37.36 -13.09 9.56
N SER A 4 37.08 -11.90 10.11
CA SER A 4 36.10 -10.99 9.53
C SER A 4 36.68 -10.47 8.22
N LYS A 5 36.50 -11.21 7.12
CA LYS A 5 36.58 -10.63 5.79
C LYS A 5 35.58 -9.48 5.77
N SER A 6 36.08 -8.26 5.80
CA SER A 6 35.33 -7.10 5.36
C SER A 6 34.83 -7.42 3.97
N ASP A 7 33.54 -7.68 3.81
CA ASP A 7 32.92 -7.85 2.50
C ASP A 7 33.15 -6.55 1.73
N ILE A 8 34.12 -6.56 0.82
CA ILE A 8 34.39 -5.42 -0.06
C ILE A 8 33.20 -5.38 -1.01
N VAL A 9 32.25 -4.48 -0.73
CA VAL A 9 31.12 -4.22 -1.62
C VAL A 9 31.68 -3.58 -2.90
N ASP A 10 31.51 -4.26 -4.02
CA ASP A 10 31.91 -3.75 -5.33
C ASP A 10 31.08 -2.50 -5.70
N ILE A 11 31.76 -1.38 -5.92
CA ILE A 11 31.11 -0.08 -6.16
C ILE A 11 30.82 0.09 -7.66
N ARG A 12 29.54 0.26 -7.99
CA ARG A 12 29.03 0.44 -9.36
C ARG A 12 28.50 1.85 -9.55
N ASP A 13 28.80 2.49 -10.68
CA ASP A 13 28.25 3.82 -10.99
C ASP A 13 26.81 3.71 -11.50
N HIS A 14 25.94 4.63 -11.07
CA HIS A 14 24.55 4.70 -11.51
C HIS A 14 24.46 5.15 -12.98
N PRO A 15 23.65 4.48 -13.84
CA PRO A 15 23.58 4.82 -15.27
C PRO A 15 23.16 6.26 -15.54
N ASP A 16 22.19 6.78 -14.76
CA ASP A 16 21.61 8.11 -14.99
C ASP A 16 22.35 9.26 -14.28
N TRP A 17 23.23 8.97 -13.31
CA TRP A 17 23.88 9.98 -12.45
C TRP A 17 25.39 9.79 -12.42
N GLN A 18 26.01 10.00 -13.57
CA GLN A 18 27.46 9.83 -13.77
C GLN A 18 28.24 11.14 -13.68
N ASN A 19 27.55 12.28 -13.68
CA ASN A 19 28.15 13.62 -13.71
C ASN A 19 27.85 14.35 -12.41
N GLY A 20 28.84 15.02 -11.85
CA GLY A 20 28.73 15.72 -10.57
C GLY A 20 30.07 15.82 -9.86
N ASP A 21 30.16 16.76 -8.93
CA ASP A 21 31.31 17.05 -8.07
C ASP A 21 31.16 16.42 -6.67
N PHE A 22 29.96 15.92 -6.34
CA PHE A 22 29.65 15.25 -5.09
C PHE A 22 29.17 13.82 -5.34
N SER A 23 29.58 12.86 -4.51
CA SER A 23 29.22 11.44 -4.66
C SER A 23 28.52 10.88 -3.43
N LEU A 24 27.39 10.21 -3.67
CA LEU A 24 26.69 9.39 -2.68
C LEU A 24 26.88 7.91 -3.04
N ILE A 25 27.32 7.09 -2.09
CA ILE A 25 27.47 5.64 -2.27
C ILE A 25 26.43 4.95 -1.39
N SER A 26 25.48 4.25 -2.00
CA SER A 26 24.46 3.48 -1.30
C SER A 26 25.05 2.26 -0.57
N ALA A 27 24.31 1.76 0.41
CA ALA A 27 24.68 0.57 1.18
C ALA A 27 24.79 -0.70 0.30
N ASP A 28 24.08 -0.75 -0.84
CA ASP A 28 24.17 -1.83 -1.84
C ASP A 28 25.21 -1.56 -2.95
N GLY A 29 26.13 -0.62 -2.71
CA GLY A 29 27.32 -0.40 -3.52
C GLY A 29 27.08 0.40 -4.81
N TRP A 30 26.10 1.31 -4.85
CA TRP A 30 25.87 2.16 -6.00
C TRP A 30 26.31 3.60 -5.75
N ARG A 31 27.16 4.11 -6.64
CA ARG A 31 27.59 5.51 -6.64
C ARG A 31 26.66 6.36 -7.50
N ILE A 32 26.13 7.42 -6.91
CA ILE A 32 25.31 8.46 -7.54
C ILE A 32 26.09 9.76 -7.45
N LYS A 33 26.37 10.39 -8.60
CA LYS A 33 27.04 11.69 -8.66
C LYS A 33 26.02 12.81 -8.83
N LEU A 34 26.16 13.84 -8.02
CA LEU A 34 25.27 15.00 -7.97
C LEU A 34 26.08 16.28 -8.12
N THR A 35 25.45 17.31 -8.66
CA THR A 35 25.99 18.67 -8.64
C THR A 35 25.44 19.39 -7.41
N ILE A 36 26.32 19.84 -6.53
CA ILE A 36 25.95 20.67 -5.36
C ILE A 36 26.36 22.13 -5.59
N SER A 37 25.72 23.06 -4.88
CA SER A 37 26.08 24.47 -4.96
C SER A 37 27.49 24.72 -4.41
N ASP A 38 28.17 25.75 -4.92
CA ASP A 38 29.52 26.10 -4.48
C ASP A 38 29.56 26.39 -2.96
N THR A 39 28.50 26.99 -2.41
CA THR A 39 28.34 27.22 -0.96
C THR A 39 28.34 25.93 -0.15
N PHE A 40 27.77 24.86 -0.69
CA PHE A 40 27.75 23.54 -0.05
C PHE A 40 29.10 22.82 -0.19
N ARG A 41 29.78 23.03 -1.32
CA ARG A 41 31.14 22.53 -1.54
C ARG A 41 32.13 23.15 -0.55
N ASP A 42 32.05 24.46 -0.34
CA ASP A 42 32.89 25.19 0.61
C ASP A 42 32.68 24.70 2.05
N ALA A 43 31.43 24.41 2.42
CA ALA A 43 31.10 23.87 3.74
C ALA A 43 31.68 22.46 3.98
N LEU A 44 31.77 21.64 2.93
CA LEU A 44 32.34 20.29 3.01
C LEU A 44 33.88 20.28 3.00
N ASN A 45 34.51 21.41 2.67
CA ASN A 45 35.96 21.61 2.63
C ASN A 45 36.71 20.45 1.95
N ALA A 46 36.16 19.94 0.85
CA ALA A 46 36.68 18.82 0.11
C ALA A 46 36.48 19.03 -1.40
N ASP A 47 37.51 18.77 -2.20
CA ASP A 47 37.47 18.95 -3.66
C ASP A 47 36.41 18.07 -4.35
N LYS A 48 36.15 16.88 -3.79
CA LYS A 48 35.12 15.92 -4.25
C LYS A 48 34.56 15.13 -3.07
N PRO A 49 33.61 15.70 -2.31
CA PRO A 49 33.10 15.05 -1.12
C PRO A 49 32.35 13.77 -1.51
N THR A 50 32.64 12.68 -0.79
CA THR A 50 31.99 11.38 -0.98
C THR A 50 31.41 10.92 0.34
N ILE A 51 30.11 10.61 0.35
CA ILE A 51 29.42 10.04 1.51
C ILE A 51 29.05 8.59 1.19
N THR A 52 29.44 7.68 2.06
CA THR A 52 29.09 6.26 1.97
C THR A 52 28.07 5.91 3.04
N PHE A 53 26.96 5.36 2.61
CA PHE A 53 25.88 4.89 3.45
C PHE A 53 26.02 3.40 3.75
N THR A 54 25.48 2.95 4.88
CA THR A 54 25.72 1.60 5.40
C THR A 54 24.46 0.85 5.77
N ASP A 55 23.30 1.51 5.79
CA ASP A 55 22.02 0.91 6.13
C ASP A 55 21.30 0.37 4.88
N PRO A 56 21.26 -0.94 4.63
CA PRO A 56 20.65 -1.49 3.43
C PRO A 56 19.11 -1.34 3.40
N GLU A 57 18.45 -1.13 4.54
CA GLU A 57 16.99 -1.03 4.59
C GLU A 57 16.50 0.34 4.10
N MET A 58 17.22 1.42 4.41
CA MET A 58 16.83 2.78 4.03
C MET A 58 17.83 3.54 3.15
N GLU A 59 19.06 3.06 2.98
CA GLU A 59 20.11 3.73 2.21
C GLU A 59 20.51 2.92 0.96
N SER A 60 19.55 2.24 0.34
CA SER A 60 19.73 1.51 -0.92
C SER A 60 19.79 2.43 -2.13
N LYS A 61 20.29 1.91 -3.26
CA LYS A 61 20.28 2.57 -4.57
C LYS A 61 18.92 3.18 -4.86
N ARG A 62 17.84 2.42 -4.67
CA ARG A 62 16.47 2.86 -4.99
C ARG A 62 16.07 4.11 -4.20
N VAL A 63 16.38 4.14 -2.90
CA VAL A 63 16.05 5.29 -2.05
C VAL A 63 16.88 6.50 -2.42
N LEU A 64 18.21 6.34 -2.58
CA LEU A 64 19.07 7.45 -2.98
C LEU A 64 18.75 7.97 -4.37
N SER A 65 18.34 7.08 -5.29
CA SER A 65 17.87 7.44 -6.62
C SER A 65 16.64 8.34 -6.53
N PHE A 66 15.69 7.97 -5.67
CA PHE A 66 14.48 8.76 -5.47
C PHE A 66 14.79 10.11 -4.82
N PHE A 67 15.62 10.11 -3.77
CA PHE A 67 16.10 11.34 -3.13
C PHE A 67 16.79 12.27 -4.13
N ALA A 68 17.72 11.75 -4.95
CA ALA A 68 18.42 12.50 -5.99
C ALA A 68 17.46 13.15 -7.00
N ARG A 69 16.37 12.46 -7.38
CA ARG A 69 15.35 13.03 -8.26
C ARG A 69 14.61 14.19 -7.60
N LEU A 70 14.23 14.05 -6.34
CA LEU A 70 13.50 15.09 -5.62
C LEU A 70 14.30 16.39 -5.53
N ILE A 71 15.60 16.30 -5.28
CA ILE A 71 16.46 17.50 -5.17
C ILE A 71 16.86 18.07 -6.54
N SER A 72 17.01 17.24 -7.57
CA SER A 72 17.51 17.69 -8.88
C SER A 72 16.40 18.16 -9.82
N HIS A 73 15.21 17.54 -9.76
CA HIS A 73 14.10 17.79 -10.68
C HIS A 73 12.75 17.84 -9.94
N PRO A 74 12.57 18.77 -8.98
CA PRO A 74 11.37 18.83 -8.14
C PRO A 74 10.06 19.07 -8.93
N ALA A 75 10.15 19.58 -10.17
CA ALA A 75 9.01 19.97 -10.99
C ALA A 75 8.68 18.99 -12.14
N ASP A 76 9.52 17.97 -12.39
CA ASP A 76 9.36 17.13 -13.58
C ASP A 76 8.35 16.00 -13.34
N LYS A 77 7.10 16.27 -13.74
CA LYS A 77 5.94 15.41 -13.44
C LYS A 77 5.89 14.16 -14.32
N SER A 78 6.53 14.14 -15.49
CA SER A 78 6.34 13.07 -16.48
C SER A 78 7.17 11.81 -16.26
N ASP A 79 8.31 11.90 -15.55
CA ASP A 79 9.28 10.80 -15.45
C ASP A 79 9.53 10.28 -14.03
N THR A 80 8.66 10.60 -13.08
CA THR A 80 8.80 10.04 -11.73
C THR A 80 8.45 8.56 -11.74
N PRO A 81 9.39 7.66 -11.37
CA PRO A 81 9.11 6.22 -11.32
C PRO A 81 8.03 5.96 -10.29
N ILE A 82 7.13 5.03 -10.61
CA ILE A 82 6.19 4.52 -9.64
C ILE A 82 6.98 3.67 -8.65
N PHE A 83 7.27 4.23 -7.49
CA PHE A 83 7.89 3.52 -6.37
C PHE A 83 6.80 2.87 -5.53
N GLY A 84 7.08 1.68 -4.98
CA GLY A 84 6.18 1.02 -4.04
C GLY A 84 6.23 1.66 -2.66
N LEU A 85 5.18 1.43 -1.85
CA LEU A 85 5.06 1.93 -0.48
C LEU A 85 6.34 1.79 0.36
N GLU A 86 7.01 0.63 0.30
CA GLU A 86 8.26 0.40 1.05
C GLU A 86 9.36 1.40 0.72
N THR A 87 9.52 1.75 -0.57
CA THR A 87 10.54 2.72 -0.98
C THR A 87 10.17 4.12 -0.51
N HIS A 88 8.89 4.48 -0.50
CA HIS A 88 8.41 5.73 0.06
C HIS A 88 8.65 5.81 1.57
N LEU A 89 8.37 4.75 2.33
CA LEU A 89 8.62 4.68 3.78
C LEU A 89 10.12 4.76 4.09
N ALA A 90 10.94 4.03 3.34
CA ALA A 90 12.39 4.07 3.46
C ALA A 90 12.95 5.46 3.15
N LEU A 91 12.43 6.14 2.12
CA LEU A 91 12.81 7.51 1.78
C LEU A 91 12.45 8.50 2.90
N ILE A 92 11.27 8.40 3.51
CA ILE A 92 10.89 9.25 4.66
C ILE A 92 11.86 9.05 5.82
N ARG A 93 12.19 7.79 6.15
CA ARG A 93 13.17 7.47 7.20
C ARG A 93 14.56 8.02 6.87
N PHE A 94 15.00 7.86 5.62
CA PHE A 94 16.25 8.41 5.13
C PHE A 94 16.31 9.94 5.33
N MET A 95 15.29 10.67 4.85
CA MET A 95 15.26 12.14 4.95
C MET A 95 15.21 12.62 6.41
N ARG A 96 14.49 11.91 7.29
CA ARG A 96 14.45 12.22 8.73
C ARG A 96 15.77 11.91 9.43
N LYS A 97 16.45 10.80 9.08
CA LYS A 97 17.74 10.42 9.67
C LYS A 97 18.85 11.42 9.36
N HIS A 98 18.80 11.98 8.15
CA HIS A 98 19.82 12.90 7.63
C HIS A 98 19.37 14.37 7.64
N ASP A 99 18.37 14.71 8.48
CA ASP A 99 17.88 16.08 8.70
C ASP A 99 17.55 16.88 7.41
N CYS A 100 17.00 16.18 6.41
CA CYS A 100 16.65 16.74 5.10
C CYS A 100 15.23 17.34 5.11
N GLU A 101 14.92 18.24 6.04
CA GLU A 101 13.56 18.80 6.25
C GLU A 101 13.01 19.48 5.00
N HIS A 102 13.81 20.30 4.31
CA HIS A 102 13.36 20.98 3.11
C HIS A 102 13.02 20.00 1.97
N THR A 103 13.80 18.92 1.80
CA THR A 103 13.48 17.88 0.81
C THR A 103 12.21 17.12 1.20
N LEU A 104 11.95 16.95 2.50
CA LEU A 104 10.72 16.37 3.01
C LEU A 104 9.50 17.26 2.69
N GLU A 105 9.63 18.60 2.76
CA GLU A 105 8.63 19.57 2.29
C GLU A 105 8.32 19.44 0.80
N VAL A 106 9.36 19.36 -0.04
CA VAL A 106 9.19 19.11 -1.47
C VAL A 106 8.49 17.77 -1.72
N TYR A 107 8.83 16.76 -0.92
CA TYR A 107 8.20 15.45 -1.00
C TYR A 107 6.72 15.46 -0.61
N PHE A 108 6.30 16.28 0.36
CA PHE A 108 4.87 16.49 0.66
C PHE A 108 4.10 17.01 -0.55
N LEU A 109 4.66 17.99 -1.27
CA LEU A 109 4.07 18.54 -2.49
C LEU A 109 4.00 17.47 -3.58
N TYR A 110 5.04 16.65 -3.71
CA TYR A 110 5.04 15.50 -4.62
C TYR A 110 3.89 14.52 -4.30
N LEU A 111 3.68 14.15 -3.03
CA LEU A 111 2.59 13.26 -2.64
C LEU A 111 1.21 13.85 -2.96
N LYS A 112 1.00 15.13 -2.63
CA LYS A 112 -0.25 15.85 -2.93
C LYS A 112 -0.51 15.88 -4.44
N ALA A 113 0.51 16.17 -5.25
CA ALA A 113 0.40 16.16 -6.70
C ALA A 113 0.14 14.76 -7.28
N ALA A 114 0.80 13.72 -6.73
CA ALA A 114 0.61 12.34 -7.16
C ALA A 114 -0.82 11.84 -6.87
N LEU A 115 -1.35 12.17 -5.69
CA LEU A 115 -2.71 11.84 -5.29
C LEU A 115 -3.75 12.55 -6.18
N LEU A 116 -3.61 13.87 -6.37
CA LEU A 116 -4.51 14.67 -7.21
C LEU A 116 -4.52 14.24 -8.68
N SER A 117 -3.42 13.63 -9.15
CA SER A 117 -3.28 13.15 -10.53
C SER A 117 -3.60 11.65 -10.69
N ASP A 118 -4.16 11.00 -9.67
CA ASP A 118 -4.49 9.57 -9.66
C ASP A 118 -3.28 8.65 -9.97
N ARG A 119 -2.06 9.11 -9.64
CA ARG A 119 -0.80 8.34 -9.83
C ARG A 119 -0.38 7.58 -8.58
N MET A 120 -1.13 7.70 -7.49
CA MET A 120 -0.88 7.04 -6.23
C MET A 120 -2.18 6.43 -5.73
N ARG A 121 -2.13 5.17 -5.29
CA ARG A 121 -3.31 4.51 -4.74
C ARG A 121 -3.72 5.19 -3.43
N PRO A 122 -5.03 5.44 -3.19
CA PRO A 122 -5.45 6.17 -2.00
C PRO A 122 -5.00 5.50 -0.69
N MET A 123 -5.02 4.17 -0.60
CA MET A 123 -4.48 3.45 0.56
C MET A 123 -3.00 3.78 0.82
N GLU A 124 -2.15 3.83 -0.22
CA GLU A 124 -0.73 4.18 -0.07
C GLU A 124 -0.59 5.65 0.36
N ALA A 125 -1.33 6.56 -0.26
CA ALA A 125 -1.32 7.97 0.10
C ALA A 125 -1.76 8.19 1.55
N TRP A 126 -2.78 7.46 2.02
CA TRP A 126 -3.23 7.52 3.40
C TRP A 126 -2.16 7.05 4.38
N VAL A 127 -1.50 5.90 4.10
CA VAL A 127 -0.40 5.42 4.95
C VAL A 127 0.73 6.45 5.03
N LEU A 128 1.11 7.02 3.89
CA LEU A 128 2.18 8.03 3.82
C LEU A 128 1.79 9.32 4.54
N GLY A 129 0.56 9.80 4.36
CA GLY A 129 0.01 10.93 5.10
C GLY A 129 0.04 10.69 6.60
N ALA A 130 -0.35 9.50 7.05
CA ALA A 130 -0.38 9.15 8.47
C ALA A 130 1.03 9.05 9.08
N VAL A 131 2.00 8.49 8.37
CA VAL A 131 3.42 8.43 8.80
C VAL A 131 4.06 9.81 8.88
N LEU A 132 3.59 10.73 8.04
CA LEU A 132 4.05 12.11 7.99
C LEU A 132 3.25 13.06 8.89
N ASP A 133 2.20 12.56 9.55
CA ASP A 133 1.23 13.35 10.32
C ASP A 133 0.55 14.48 9.53
N ASP A 134 0.38 14.29 8.21
CA ASP A 134 -0.32 15.22 7.32
C ASP A 134 -1.78 14.78 7.16
N SER A 135 -2.66 15.44 7.93
CA SER A 135 -4.09 15.16 7.92
C SER A 135 -4.78 15.50 6.59
N ASP A 136 -4.23 16.42 5.79
CA ASP A 136 -4.81 16.81 4.51
C ASP A 136 -4.62 15.70 3.46
N ILE A 137 -3.44 15.08 3.42
CA ILE A 137 -3.16 13.92 2.56
C ILE A 137 -4.07 12.75 2.97
N CYS A 138 -4.17 12.45 4.27
CA CYS A 138 -5.06 11.41 4.77
C CYS A 138 -6.52 11.68 4.37
N ALA A 139 -7.01 12.90 4.56
CA ALA A 139 -8.38 13.26 4.21
C ALA A 139 -8.62 13.21 2.70
N ALA A 140 -7.69 13.69 1.89
CA ALA A 140 -7.78 13.63 0.43
C ALA A 140 -7.82 12.18 -0.08
N ALA A 141 -6.99 11.30 0.49
CA ALA A 141 -6.97 9.89 0.15
C ALA A 141 -8.32 9.22 0.45
N LEU A 142 -8.88 9.45 1.65
CA LEU A 142 -10.18 8.90 2.03
C LEU A 142 -11.32 9.43 1.14
N ARG A 143 -11.26 10.70 0.71
CA ARG A 143 -12.25 11.29 -0.19
C ARG A 143 -12.23 10.69 -1.59
N GLN A 144 -11.07 10.28 -2.08
CA GLN A 144 -10.90 9.62 -3.38
C GLN A 144 -11.37 8.16 -3.33
N GLU A 145 -11.18 7.48 -2.19
CA GLU A 145 -11.70 6.13 -1.93
C GLU A 145 -13.24 6.13 -1.78
N THR A 146 -13.80 7.23 -1.28
CA THR A 146 -15.26 7.40 -1.16
C THR A 146 -15.86 7.63 -2.54
N PRO A 147 -16.93 6.93 -2.96
CA PRO A 147 -17.41 6.99 -4.33
C PRO A 147 -18.24 8.26 -4.46
N GLN A 148 -17.62 9.35 -4.87
CA GLN A 148 -18.36 10.56 -5.18
C GLN A 148 -19.20 10.40 -6.48
N PHE A 149 -19.14 9.23 -7.15
CA PHE A 149 -19.79 8.97 -8.45
C PHE A 149 -20.60 7.65 -8.56
N GLN A 150 -21.38 7.29 -7.54
CA GLN A 150 -22.53 6.37 -7.75
C GLN A 150 -23.90 6.93 -7.34
N LYS A 151 -24.01 8.23 -7.02
CA LYS A 151 -25.33 8.86 -6.88
C LYS A 151 -26.07 9.09 -8.21
N VAL A 152 -25.40 8.96 -9.37
CA VAL A 152 -26.03 9.24 -10.69
C VAL A 152 -26.49 7.98 -11.44
N TYR A 153 -25.93 6.79 -11.17
CA TYR A 153 -26.29 5.57 -11.93
C TYR A 153 -27.21 4.58 -11.21
N TRP A 154 -27.53 4.78 -9.92
CA TRP A 154 -28.42 3.85 -9.22
C TRP A 154 -29.90 3.95 -9.66
N ARG A 155 -30.30 5.02 -10.36
CA ARG A 155 -31.69 5.21 -10.79
C ARG A 155 -32.08 4.54 -12.11
N ALA A 156 -31.15 4.00 -12.90
CA ALA A 156 -31.48 3.65 -14.28
C ALA A 156 -31.32 2.16 -14.67
N HIS A 157 -30.38 1.39 -14.11
CA HIS A 157 -30.16 0.04 -14.63
C HIS A 157 -29.63 -0.95 -13.59
N CYS A 158 -30.22 -2.15 -13.58
CA CYS A 158 -29.74 -3.42 -13.00
C CYS A 158 -30.43 -3.89 -11.71
N ALA A 159 -31.60 -4.52 -11.89
CA ALA A 159 -32.27 -5.39 -10.92
C ALA A 159 -31.65 -6.81 -10.78
N HIS A 160 -30.46 -7.09 -11.34
CA HIS A 160 -29.89 -8.45 -11.32
C HIS A 160 -28.35 -8.46 -11.25
N ARG A 161 -27.79 -8.09 -10.09
CA ARG A 161 -26.56 -8.65 -9.50
C ARG A 161 -26.28 -7.90 -8.20
N TYR A 162 -26.56 -8.54 -7.08
CA TYR A 162 -26.20 -8.10 -5.75
C TYR A 162 -24.69 -8.17 -5.55
N TYR A 163 -23.98 -7.18 -6.08
CA TYR A 163 -22.81 -6.62 -5.43
C TYR A 163 -23.03 -5.13 -5.47
N ALA A 164 -23.74 -4.63 -4.45
CA ALA A 164 -23.66 -3.22 -4.13
C ALA A 164 -22.16 -2.90 -4.08
N ALA A 165 -21.70 -2.04 -4.99
CA ALA A 165 -20.38 -1.44 -4.90
C ALA A 165 -20.41 -0.55 -3.66
N SER A 166 -20.34 -1.19 -2.50
CA SER A 166 -20.21 -0.51 -1.23
C SER A 166 -18.84 0.17 -1.29
N PRO A 167 -18.77 1.49 -1.19
CA PRO A 167 -17.50 2.11 -0.95
C PRO A 167 -16.95 1.65 0.37
N GLN A 168 -16.04 0.70 0.29
CA GLN A 168 -15.28 0.33 1.44
C GLN A 168 -14.08 1.24 1.41
N ILE A 169 -14.09 2.26 2.27
CA ILE A 169 -12.83 2.77 2.81
C ILE A 169 -12.02 1.52 3.19
N PHE A 170 -10.80 1.40 2.67
CA PHE A 170 -9.93 0.25 2.89
C PHE A 170 -9.90 -0.12 4.38
N ASN A 171 -9.95 -1.43 4.66
CA ASN A 171 -9.94 -1.94 6.03
C ASN A 171 -8.52 -1.85 6.59
N ILE A 172 -8.40 -1.68 7.91
CA ILE A 172 -7.11 -1.84 8.62
C ILE A 172 -6.52 -3.22 8.31
N SER A 173 -7.36 -4.25 8.16
CA SER A 173 -6.94 -5.61 7.77
C SER A 173 -6.35 -5.70 6.36
N ASP A 174 -6.59 -4.72 5.50
CA ASP A 174 -6.06 -4.67 4.13
C ASP A 174 -4.71 -3.94 4.07
N LEU A 175 -4.31 -3.27 5.15
CA LEU A 175 -3.04 -2.54 5.21
C LEU A 175 -1.86 -3.52 5.21
N PRO A 176 -0.79 -3.25 4.44
CA PRO A 176 0.45 -4.01 4.52
C PRO A 176 1.00 -4.04 5.96
N LEU A 177 1.59 -5.17 6.37
CA LEU A 177 2.19 -5.30 7.72
C LEU A 177 3.24 -4.22 8.01
N THR A 178 3.97 -3.82 6.97
CA THR A 178 4.95 -2.73 7.00
C THR A 178 4.32 -1.37 7.29
N ALA A 179 3.09 -1.13 6.83
CA ALA A 179 2.32 0.07 7.17
C ALA A 179 1.84 0.01 8.63
N LEU A 180 1.34 -1.15 9.08
CA LEU A 180 0.83 -1.33 10.45
C LEU A 180 1.91 -1.12 11.53
N SER A 181 3.18 -1.34 11.22
CA SER A 181 4.29 -1.13 12.16
C SER A 181 4.77 0.32 12.25
N VAL A 182 4.45 1.17 11.26
CA VAL A 182 4.96 2.55 11.19
C VAL A 182 3.88 3.60 11.36
N VAL A 183 2.62 3.28 11.06
CA VAL A 183 1.51 4.23 11.17
C VAL A 183 1.20 4.48 12.65
N PRO A 184 1.16 5.74 13.11
CA PRO A 184 0.81 6.05 14.49
C PRO A 184 -0.60 5.54 14.85
N PRO A 185 -0.81 4.95 16.05
CA PRO A 185 -2.10 4.37 16.45
C PRO A 185 -3.28 5.34 16.37
N ILE A 186 -3.05 6.64 16.55
CA ILE A 186 -4.10 7.66 16.44
C ILE A 186 -4.72 7.72 15.04
N HIS A 187 -3.91 7.52 13.99
CA HIS A 187 -4.38 7.48 12.61
C HIS A 187 -5.17 6.19 12.32
N LEU A 188 -4.72 5.05 12.84
CA LEU A 188 -5.48 3.79 12.75
C LEU A 188 -6.83 3.89 13.45
N HIS A 189 -6.87 4.50 14.64
CA HIS A 189 -8.11 4.74 15.36
C HIS A 189 -9.05 5.68 14.58
N ALA A 190 -8.51 6.76 14.01
CA ALA A 190 -9.28 7.68 13.18
C ALA A 190 -9.87 6.98 11.94
N LEU A 191 -9.10 6.14 11.26
CA LEU A 191 -9.57 5.33 10.12
C LEU A 191 -10.71 4.40 10.53
N ASP A 192 -10.56 3.66 11.63
CA ASP A 192 -11.61 2.76 12.12
C ASP A 192 -12.90 3.54 12.46
N LYS A 193 -12.77 4.70 13.10
CA LYS A 193 -13.90 5.56 13.45
C LYS A 193 -14.64 6.07 12.22
N VAL A 194 -13.91 6.57 11.21
CA VAL A 194 -14.50 7.04 9.95
C VAL A 194 -15.21 5.89 9.24
N ARG A 195 -14.61 4.71 9.23
CA ARG A 195 -15.22 3.52 8.63
C ARG A 195 -16.51 3.11 9.34
N ARG A 196 -16.52 3.04 10.67
CA ARG A 196 -17.74 2.71 11.45
C ARG A 196 -18.85 3.71 11.18
N LYS A 197 -18.52 5.00 11.16
CA LYS A 197 -19.49 6.07 10.87
C LYS A 197 -20.05 5.94 9.47
N ASN A 198 -19.20 5.70 8.47
CA ASN A 198 -19.66 5.48 7.09
C ASN A 198 -20.47 4.20 6.94
N TRP A 199 -20.13 3.13 7.66
CA TRP A 199 -20.92 1.91 7.70
C TRP A 199 -22.31 2.16 8.28
N GLU A 200 -22.39 2.91 9.38
CA GLU A 200 -23.65 3.34 9.95
C GLU A 200 -24.43 4.21 8.95
N GLU A 201 -23.84 5.24 8.36
CA GLU A 201 -24.53 6.11 7.40
C GLU A 201 -24.99 5.37 6.11
N LEU A 202 -24.28 4.32 5.67
CA LEU A 202 -24.55 3.63 4.40
C LEU A 202 -25.43 2.38 4.54
N VAL A 203 -25.51 1.75 5.72
CA VAL A 203 -26.25 0.49 5.92
C VAL A 203 -27.49 0.74 6.80
N PRO A 204 -28.71 0.49 6.30
CA PRO A 204 -29.94 0.61 7.09
C PRO A 204 -29.87 -0.22 8.38
N GLU A 205 -30.44 0.30 9.48
CA GLU A 205 -30.41 -0.32 10.81
C GLU A 205 -30.95 -1.77 10.81
N GLU A 206 -31.95 -2.04 9.99
CA GLU A 206 -32.54 -3.37 9.76
C GLU A 206 -31.53 -4.38 9.19
N GLN A 207 -30.60 -3.93 8.34
CA GLN A 207 -29.53 -4.77 7.78
C GLN A 207 -28.36 -4.91 8.76
N ARG A 208 -28.09 -3.91 9.62
CA ARG A 208 -27.05 -4.00 10.66
C ARG A 208 -27.33 -5.14 11.65
N ASN A 209 -28.61 -5.36 11.99
CA ASN A 209 -29.06 -6.48 12.83
C ASN A 209 -29.07 -7.85 12.12
N GLY A 210 -28.88 -7.88 10.79
CA GLY A 210 -28.71 -9.10 10.01
C GLY A 210 -27.29 -9.68 10.06
N TYR A 211 -26.29 -8.84 10.33
CA TYR A 211 -24.85 -9.20 10.33
C TYR A 211 -24.27 -9.36 11.74
N SER A 212 -25.08 -9.55 12.78
CA SER A 212 -24.55 -9.87 14.11
C SER A 212 -23.80 -11.21 14.06
N VAL A 213 -22.68 -11.30 14.79
CA VAL A 213 -21.85 -12.52 14.86
C VAL A 213 -22.70 -13.74 15.28
N GLU A 214 -23.70 -13.52 16.13
CA GLU A 214 -24.67 -14.52 16.59
C GLU A 214 -25.61 -15.00 15.48
N ARG A 215 -26.02 -14.12 14.55
CA ARG A 215 -26.88 -14.50 13.43
C ARG A 215 -26.10 -15.05 12.25
N LEU A 216 -24.88 -14.57 11.99
CA LEU A 216 -23.95 -15.15 11.01
C LEU A 216 -23.46 -16.55 11.44
N SER A 217 -23.24 -16.76 12.74
CA SER A 217 -22.97 -18.10 13.29
C SER A 217 -24.21 -18.99 13.26
N ALA A 218 -25.41 -18.45 13.52
CA ALA A 218 -26.67 -19.18 13.34
C ALA A 218 -26.98 -19.52 11.86
N LEU A 219 -26.66 -18.64 10.91
CA LEU A 219 -26.79 -18.89 9.47
C LEU A 219 -25.78 -19.93 8.99
N ASN A 220 -24.52 -19.88 9.45
CA ASN A 220 -23.53 -20.93 9.19
C ASN A 220 -23.94 -22.28 9.78
N ALA A 221 -24.71 -22.29 10.88
CA ALA A 221 -25.29 -23.49 11.47
C ALA A 221 -26.66 -23.88 10.87
N SER A 222 -27.22 -23.07 9.96
CA SER A 222 -28.55 -23.29 9.40
C SER A 222 -28.53 -24.22 8.18
N GLN A 223 -29.59 -25.01 8.03
CA GLN A 223 -29.80 -25.93 6.93
C GLN A 223 -29.90 -25.20 5.56
N GLU A 224 -30.35 -23.94 5.56
CA GLU A 224 -30.41 -23.09 4.37
C GLU A 224 -29.01 -22.77 3.80
N TYR A 225 -28.00 -22.52 4.64
CA TYR A 225 -26.64 -22.26 4.15
C TYR A 225 -26.02 -23.51 3.52
N ALA A 226 -26.26 -24.69 4.08
CA ALA A 226 -25.82 -25.95 3.51
C ALA A 226 -26.46 -26.22 2.13
N GLU A 227 -27.73 -25.85 1.94
CA GLU A 227 -28.43 -25.97 0.66
C GLU A 227 -27.89 -25.00 -0.39
N VAL A 228 -27.62 -23.75 -0.01
CA VAL A 228 -27.03 -22.74 -0.91
C VAL A 228 -25.62 -23.16 -1.34
N VAL A 229 -24.78 -23.63 -0.41
CA VAL A 229 -23.44 -24.15 -0.72
C VAL A 229 -23.53 -25.37 -1.63
N ALA A 230 -24.45 -26.31 -1.37
CA ALA A 230 -24.66 -27.47 -2.23
C ALA A 230 -25.15 -27.08 -3.63
N GLN A 231 -26.00 -26.05 -3.75
CA GLN A 231 -26.49 -25.57 -5.04
C GLN A 231 -25.38 -24.89 -5.85
N VAL A 232 -24.52 -24.09 -5.21
CA VAL A 232 -23.34 -23.49 -5.85
C VAL A 232 -22.35 -24.57 -6.27
N GLN A 233 -22.09 -25.58 -5.43
CA GLN A 233 -21.23 -26.71 -5.78
C GLN A 233 -21.78 -27.51 -6.97
N ARG A 234 -23.10 -27.77 -7.04
CA ARG A 234 -23.74 -28.40 -8.21
C ARG A 234 -23.59 -27.57 -9.47
N GLN A 235 -23.74 -26.25 -9.38
CA GLN A 235 -23.56 -25.34 -10.52
C GLN A 235 -22.09 -25.30 -10.99
N HIS A 236 -21.13 -25.37 -10.07
CA HIS A 236 -19.72 -25.47 -10.39
C HIS A 236 -19.33 -26.84 -10.98
N ALA A 237 -19.92 -27.94 -10.51
CA ALA A 237 -19.73 -29.28 -11.07
C ALA A 237 -20.32 -29.41 -12.49
N ALA A 238 -21.52 -28.85 -12.70
CA ALA A 238 -22.15 -28.78 -14.02
C ALA A 238 -21.31 -27.96 -15.03
N LYS A 239 -20.64 -26.90 -14.57
CA LYS A 239 -19.72 -26.10 -15.40
C LYS A 239 -18.39 -26.80 -15.69
N ARG A 240 -17.97 -27.78 -14.89
CA ARG A 240 -16.73 -28.56 -15.11
C ARG A 240 -16.93 -29.81 -15.98
N GLY A 241 -18.15 -30.07 -16.45
CA GLY A 241 -18.43 -31.23 -17.31
C GLY A 241 -18.32 -32.58 -16.60
N GLU A 242 -18.32 -32.62 -15.27
CA GLU A 242 -18.29 -33.86 -14.50
C GLU A 242 -19.72 -34.37 -14.28
N SER A 243 -20.31 -34.96 -15.32
CA SER A 243 -21.47 -35.83 -15.16
C SER A 243 -21.03 -37.17 -14.56
N ARG A 244 -20.97 -37.23 -13.22
CA ARG A 244 -21.37 -38.36 -12.36
C ARG A 244 -20.95 -38.08 -10.93
N VAL A 245 -21.87 -37.56 -10.12
CA VAL A 245 -21.83 -37.76 -8.66
C VAL A 245 -23.00 -38.67 -8.32
N SER A 246 -22.66 -39.91 -7.98
CA SER A 246 -23.54 -40.92 -7.38
C SER A 246 -24.24 -40.35 -6.15
N SER A 247 -25.53 -40.64 -6.03
CA SER A 247 -26.38 -40.24 -4.90
C SER A 247 -25.79 -40.68 -3.55
N PRO A 248 -25.87 -39.84 -2.49
CA PRO A 248 -25.45 -40.21 -1.13
C PRO A 248 -26.17 -41.44 -0.54
N ALA A 249 -27.28 -41.88 -1.15
CA ALA A 249 -28.03 -43.06 -0.70
C ALA A 249 -27.30 -44.40 -0.94
N GLU A 250 -26.36 -44.48 -1.88
CA GLU A 250 -25.65 -45.74 -2.16
C GLU A 250 -24.45 -46.01 -1.23
N SER A 251 -23.93 -44.99 -0.54
CA SER A 251 -22.80 -45.18 0.40
C SER A 251 -23.24 -45.67 1.79
N ALA A 252 -24.53 -45.57 2.13
CA ALA A 252 -25.07 -46.08 3.39
C ALA A 252 -25.36 -47.60 3.34
N ALA A 253 -25.68 -48.17 2.17
CA ALA A 253 -26.03 -49.59 2.03
C ALA A 253 -24.82 -50.54 2.02
N LYS A 254 -23.59 -50.04 1.86
CA LYS A 254 -22.38 -50.87 1.79
C LYS A 254 -21.66 -51.06 3.14
N ARG A 255 -22.15 -50.45 4.22
CA ARG A 255 -21.57 -50.58 5.58
C ARG A 255 -22.34 -51.52 6.52
N GLN A 256 -23.38 -52.22 6.04
CA GLN A 256 -24.14 -53.20 6.84
C GLN A 256 -24.01 -54.66 6.36
N ARG A 257 -23.05 -54.96 5.48
CA ARG A 257 -22.70 -56.35 5.11
C ARG A 257 -21.20 -56.57 5.15
N THR A 258 -20.66 -56.63 6.36
CA THR A 258 -19.47 -57.39 6.76
C THR A 258 -19.61 -57.72 8.23
#